data_AF-A0A109JAK6-F1
#
_entry.id   AF-A0A109JAK6-F1
#
_cell.length_a   1.000
_cell.length_b   1.000
_cell.length_c   1.000
_cell.angle_alpha   90.00
_cell.angle_beta   90.00
_cell.angle_gamma   90.00
#
_symmetry.space_group_name_H-M   'P 1'
#
loop_
_entity.id
_entity.type
_entity.pdbx_description
1 polymer ?
#
loop_
_entity_poly.entity_id
_entity_poly.type
_entity_poly.pdbx_seq_one_letter_code
_entity_poly.pdbx_strand_id
1 'polypeptide(L)'
;MGIPTADDKLVQAAVKILLEQIHEPLFSPQSHGFRRGRPCHTALTEIKRTRHGVKWLVEVDIVGYYDNIDYNILLALLRRRIDDDRLIAW
;
A
#
# COMPACT_ATOMS: atom_id res chain seq x y z
N MET A 1 -3.28 -13.88 11.90
CA MET A 1 -1.90 -13.38 11.99
C MET A 1 -1.53 -13.11 13.43
N GLY A 2 -0.35 -13.55 13.88
CA GLY A 2 0.16 -13.29 15.23
C GLY A 2 0.60 -11.84 15.41
N ILE A 3 0.53 -11.33 16.64
CA ILE A 3 1.04 -9.99 16.97
C ILE A 3 2.57 -10.03 16.81
N PRO A 4 3.17 -9.20 15.94
CA PRO A 4 4.62 -9.19 15.78
C PRO A 4 5.29 -8.73 17.07
N THR A 5 6.48 -9.28 17.34
CA THR A 5 7.28 -8.88 18.50
C THR A 5 7.74 -7.42 18.36
N ALA A 6 8.30 -6.85 19.42
CA ALA A 6 8.83 -5.48 19.38
C ALA A 6 9.95 -5.36 18.33
N ASP A 7 10.83 -6.35 18.25
CA ASP A 7 11.93 -6.39 17.30
C ASP A 7 11.43 -6.54 15.86
N ASP A 8 10.42 -7.38 15.62
CA ASP A 8 9.80 -7.50 14.31
C ASP A 8 9.19 -6.18 13.85
N LYS A 9 8.51 -5.46 14.75
CA LYS A 9 7.93 -4.14 14.45
C LYS A 9 9.00 -3.12 14.11
N LEU A 10 10.15 -3.18 14.78
CA LEU A 10 11.28 -2.29 14.49
C LEU A 10 11.82 -2.55 13.08
N VAL A 11 12.06 -3.82 12.73
CA VAL A 11 12.53 -4.21 11.39
C VAL A 11 11.49 -3.85 10.33
N GLN A 12 10.20 -4.14 10.56
CA GLN A 12 9.11 -3.76 9.65
C GLN A 12 9.02 -2.24 9.46
N ALA A 13 9.22 -1.44 10.50
CA ALA A 13 9.22 0.02 10.39
C ALA A 13 10.40 0.53 9.55
N ALA A 14 11.59 -0.06 9.72
CA ALA A 14 12.76 0.27 8.91
C ALA A 14 12.54 -0.07 7.42
N VAL A 15 12.04 -1.28 7.14
CA VAL A 15 11.70 -1.71 5.79
C VAL A 15 10.61 -0.82 5.18
N LYS A 16 9.59 -0.44 5.95
CA LYS A 16 8.52 0.47 5.51
C LYS A 16 9.08 1.81 5.01
N ILE A 17 10.02 2.40 5.75
CA ILE A 17 10.63 3.69 5.35
C ILE A 17 11.31 3.56 3.98
N LEU A 18 12.07 2.48 3.76
CA LEU A 18 12.74 2.23 2.48
C LEU A 18 11.72 2.04 1.35
N LEU A 19 10.71 1.20 1.57
CA LEU A 19 9.67 0.93 0.57
C LEU A 19 8.85 2.18 0.23
N GLU A 20 8.54 3.02 1.22
CA GLU A 20 7.89 4.32 1.00
C GLU A 20 8.71 5.20 0.07
N GLN A 21 10.04 5.32 0.27
CA GLN A 21 10.87 6.15 -0.61
C GLN A 21 10.90 5.66 -2.06
N ILE A 22 10.87 4.34 -2.27
CA ILE A 22 10.89 3.73 -3.62
C ILE A 22 9.53 3.88 -4.32
N HIS A 23 8.42 3.67 -3.60
CA HIS A 23 7.10 3.52 -4.21
C HIS A 23 6.22 4.78 -4.15
N GLU A 24 6.47 5.72 -3.24
CA GLU A 24 5.70 6.97 -3.14
C GLU A 24 5.59 7.75 -4.46
N PRO A 25 6.64 7.90 -5.30
CA PRO A 25 6.50 8.58 -6.59
C PRO A 25 5.73 7.77 -7.65
N LEU A 26 5.51 6.48 -7.43
CA LEU A 26 4.83 5.58 -8.38
C LEU A 26 3.33 5.46 -8.10
N PHE A 27 2.91 5.72 -6.86
CA PHE A 27 1.51 5.59 -6.50
C PHE A 27 0.63 6.61 -7.22
N SER A 28 -0.54 6.15 -7.66
CA SER A 28 -1.58 7.01 -8.21
C SER A 28 -1.89 8.18 -7.27
N PRO A 29 -2.13 9.39 -7.81
CA PRO A 29 -2.58 10.53 -7.02
C PRO A 29 -3.89 10.28 -6.27
N GLN A 30 -4.73 9.36 -6.75
CA GLN A 30 -6.00 8.96 -6.14
C GLN A 30 -5.84 7.83 -5.10
N SER A 31 -4.62 7.36 -4.84
CA SER A 31 -4.34 6.42 -3.76
C SER A 31 -4.05 7.17 -2.46
N HIS A 32 -4.82 6.90 -1.41
CA HIS A 32 -4.69 7.59 -0.12
C HIS A 32 -4.32 6.66 1.03
N GLY A 33 -4.81 5.41 1.03
CA GLY A 33 -4.63 4.50 2.15
C GLY A 33 -3.16 4.27 2.52
N PHE A 34 -2.87 4.27 3.82
CA PHE A 34 -1.57 3.91 4.42
C PHE A 34 -0.35 4.70 3.92
N ARG A 35 -0.56 5.89 3.33
CA ARG A 35 0.51 6.76 2.81
C ARG A 35 0.79 7.94 3.74
N ARG A 36 2.07 8.30 3.88
CA ARG A 36 2.49 9.43 4.71
C ARG A 36 1.90 10.74 4.15
N GLY A 37 1.23 11.52 5.01
CA GLY A 37 0.59 12.78 4.60
C GLY A 37 -0.72 12.64 3.81
N ARG A 38 -1.26 11.41 3.65
CA ARG A 38 -2.51 11.15 2.93
C ARG A 38 -3.53 10.41 3.80
N PRO A 39 -4.10 11.05 4.85
CA PRO A 39 -5.14 10.43 5.65
C PRO A 39 -6.45 10.23 4.86
N CYS A 40 -7.39 9.44 5.39
CA CYS A 40 -8.69 9.15 4.75
C CYS A 40 -9.45 10.41 4.30
N HIS A 41 -9.33 11.51 5.04
CA HIS A 41 -9.95 12.79 4.70
C HIS A 41 -9.48 13.37 3.36
N THR A 42 -8.27 13.04 2.91
CA THR A 42 -7.77 13.49 1.60
C THR A 42 -8.57 12.87 0.46
N ALA A 43 -8.95 11.59 0.57
CA ALA A 43 -9.81 10.91 -0.40
C ALA A 43 -11.22 11.54 -0.45
N LEU A 44 -11.82 11.78 0.72
CA LEU A 44 -13.14 12.42 0.81
C LEU A 44 -13.15 13.82 0.20
N THR A 45 -12.10 14.61 0.49
CA THR A 45 -11.94 15.96 -0.05
C THR A 45 -11.76 15.92 -1.57
N GLU A 46 -10.98 14.98 -2.08
CA GLU A 46 -10.78 14.81 -3.52
C GLU A 46 -12.07 14.44 -4.24
N ILE A 47 -12.84 13.48 -3.72
CA ILE A 47 -14.13 13.10 -4.29
C ILE A 47 -15.08 14.31 -4.31
N LYS A 48 -15.19 15.03 -3.19
CA LYS A 48 -16.06 16.22 -3.08
C LYS A 48 -15.69 17.31 -4.10
N ARG A 49 -14.40 17.47 -4.42
CA ARG A 49 -13.90 18.51 -5.33
C ARG A 49 -13.94 18.11 -6.80
N THR A 50 -13.80 16.82 -7.13
CA THR A 50 -13.56 16.38 -8.51
C THR A 50 -14.73 15.63 -9.13
N ARG A 51 -15.62 15.05 -8.33
CA ARG A 51 -16.68 14.14 -8.78
C ARG A 51 -18.05 14.81 -8.67
N HIS A 52 -18.30 15.79 -9.54
CA HIS A 52 -19.62 16.43 -9.68
C HIS A 52 -20.49 15.69 -10.69
N GLY A 53 -21.80 15.59 -10.43
CA GLY A 53 -22.75 14.95 -11.36
C GLY A 53 -22.63 13.43 -11.47
N VAL A 54 -21.97 12.76 -10.51
CA VAL A 54 -21.89 11.30 -10.46
C VAL A 54 -23.26 10.73 -10.10
N LYS A 55 -23.85 9.97 -11.03
CA LYS A 55 -25.16 9.31 -10.86
C LYS A 55 -25.06 7.93 -10.21
N TRP A 56 -23.91 7.27 -10.37
CA TRP A 56 -23.68 5.90 -9.92
C TRP A 56 -22.33 5.79 -9.22
N LEU A 57 -22.31 5.14 -8.07
CA LEU A 57 -21.10 4.78 -7.34
C LEU A 57 -21.00 3.26 -7.31
N VAL A 58 -19.83 2.73 -7.65
CA VAL A 58 -19.55 1.30 -7.55
C VAL A 58 -18.62 1.11 -6.35
N GLU A 59 -19.12 0.40 -5.35
CA GLU A 59 -18.33 -0.03 -4.21
C GLU A 59 -17.71 -1.39 -4.51
N VAL A 60 -16.38 -1.46 -4.43
CA VAL A 60 -15.62 -2.70 -4.63
C VAL A 60 -14.67 -2.84 -3.45
N ASP A 61 -14.69 -4.01 -2.82
CA ASP A 61 -13.81 -4.37 -1.73
C ASP A 61 -13.19 -5.76 -1.96
N ILE A 62 -11.99 -5.96 -1.41
CA ILE A 62 -11.27 -7.23 -1.52
C ILE A 62 -11.37 -7.98 -0.19
N VAL A 63 -12.15 -9.06 -0.20
CA VAL A 63 -12.34 -9.91 0.98
C VAL A 63 -11.05 -10.66 1.33
N GLY A 64 -10.59 -10.49 2.57
CA GLY A 64 -9.43 -11.22 3.08
C GLY A 64 -8.14 -10.93 2.32
N TYR A 65 -7.89 -9.66 1.94
CA TYR A 65 -6.73 -9.26 1.13
C TYR A 65 -5.41 -9.91 1.59
N TYR A 66 -5.11 -9.87 2.88
CA TYR A 66 -3.85 -10.39 3.42
C TYR A 66 -3.79 -11.93 3.49
N ASP A 67 -4.94 -12.59 3.54
CA ASP A 67 -5.02 -14.06 3.59
C ASP A 67 -4.96 -14.67 2.18
N ASN A 68 -5.41 -13.92 1.17
CA ASN A 68 -5.59 -14.39 -0.22
C ASN A 68 -4.59 -13.83 -1.23
N ILE A 69 -3.62 -13.02 -0.80
CA ILE A 69 -2.63 -12.44 -1.70
C ILE A 69 -1.65 -13.50 -2.24
N ASP A 70 -1.46 -13.54 -3.56
CA ASP A 70 -0.46 -14.41 -4.19
C ASP A 70 0.95 -13.85 -3.94
N TYR A 71 1.72 -14.56 -3.12
CA TYR A 71 3.08 -14.18 -2.75
C TYR A 71 4.05 -14.17 -3.94
N ASN A 72 3.87 -15.03 -4.94
CA ASN A 72 4.74 -15.05 -6.12
C ASN A 72 4.54 -13.79 -6.96
N ILE A 73 3.28 -13.36 -7.14
CA ILE A 73 2.95 -12.13 -7.84
C ILE A 73 3.49 -10.92 -7.07
N LEU A 74 3.28 -10.88 -5.75
CA LEU A 74 3.79 -9.80 -4.90
C LEU A 74 5.32 -9.66 -4.99
N LEU A 75 6.06 -10.76 -4.85
CA LEU A 75 7.52 -10.76 -4.93
C LEU A 75 7.99 -10.39 -6.35
N ALA A 76 7.31 -10.87 -7.40
CA ALA A 76 7.62 -10.48 -8.77
C ALA A 76 7.41 -8.97 -9.02
N LEU A 77 6.43 -8.35 -8.37
CA LEU A 77 6.21 -6.89 -8.43
C LEU A 77 7.32 -6.12 -7.70
N LEU A 78 7.73 -6.56 -6.51
CA LEU A 78 8.81 -5.95 -5.74
C LEU A 78 10.15 -6.01 -6.49
N ARG A 79 10.46 -7.15 -7.12
CA ARG A 79 11.67 -7.36 -7.94
C ARG A 79 11.81 -6.40 -9.11
N ARG A 80 10.73 -5.76 -9.57
CA ARG A 80 10.80 -4.77 -10.66
C ARG A 80 11.54 -3.48 -10.27
N ARG A 81 11.74 -3.24 -8.98
CA ARG A 81 12.32 -2.00 -8.43
C ARG A 81 13.37 -2.23 -7.35
N ILE A 82 13.41 -3.42 -6.78
CA ILE A 82 14.38 -3.79 -5.75
C ILE A 82 15.19 -4.96 -6.31
N ASP A 83 16.49 -4.75 -6.48
CA ASP A 83 17.44 -5.76 -6.97
C ASP A 83 18.08 -6.55 -5.82
N ASP A 84 17.97 -6.04 -4.58
CA ASP A 84 18.52 -6.70 -3.40
C ASP A 84 17.70 -7.93 -3.03
N ASP A 85 18.16 -9.08 -3.49
CA ASP A 85 17.59 -10.37 -3.14
C ASP A 85 17.60 -10.63 -1.62
N ARG A 86 18.43 -10.00 -0.80
CA ARG A 86 18.38 -10.21 0.67
C ARG A 86 17.16 -9.55 1.30
N LEU A 87 16.63 -8.51 0.67
CA LEU A 87 15.42 -7.82 1.12
C LEU A 87 14.15 -8.54 0.64
N ILE A 88 14.23 -9.25 -0.49
CA ILE A 88 13.09 -9.91 -1.14
C ILE A 88 13.05 -11.41 -0.84
N ALA A 89 14.20 -12.06 -0.76
CA ALA A 89 14.32 -13.48 -0.48
C ALA A 89 14.05 -13.73 1.00
N TRP A 90 13.18 -14.70 1.22
CA TRP A 90 12.93 -15.36 2.48
C TRP A 90 13.43 -16.80 2.36
#